data_AF-A0A7R8WW72-F1
#
_entry.id   AF-A0A7R8WW72-F1
#
_cell.length_a   1.000
_cell.length_b   1.000
_cell.length_c   1.000
_cell.angle_alpha   90.00
_cell.angle_beta   90.00
_cell.angle_gamma   90.00
#
_symmetry.space_group_name_H-M   'P 1'
#
loop_
_entity.id
_entity.type
_entity.pdbx_description
1 polymer ?
#
loop_
_entity_poly.entity_id
_entity_poly.type
_entity_poly.pdbx_seq_one_letter_code
_entity_poly.pdbx_strand_id
1 'polypeptide(L)'
;MVVLPDHLHIIIRLPEGDNDFPGRWKAIKSDFSRALMRSGVELKKNTKGEIDLWQRRYWEHQIRDERDLQTHVDYIHYNPVKHGYANK
;
A
#
# COMPACT_ATOMS: atom_id res chain seq x y z
N MET A 1 -7.22 -4.38 4.89
CA MET A 1 -6.45 -3.25 4.31
C MET A 1 -6.84 -1.99 5.04
N VAL A 2 -5.89 -1.08 5.26
CA VAL A 2 -6.16 0.28 5.78
C VAL A 2 -5.41 1.29 4.93
N VAL A 3 -6.04 2.44 4.69
CA VAL A 3 -5.45 3.63 4.07
C VAL A 3 -5.45 4.74 5.11
N LEU A 4 -4.29 5.33 5.34
CA LEU A 4 -4.07 6.50 6.19
C LEU A 4 -3.71 7.69 5.28
N PRO A 5 -3.73 8.93 5.80
CA PRO A 5 -3.44 10.12 5.00
C PRO A 5 -2.06 10.11 4.31
N ASP A 6 -1.06 9.43 4.88
CA ASP A 6 0.32 9.43 4.43
C ASP A 6 0.85 8.04 3.99
N HIS A 7 0.16 6.95 4.36
CA HIS A 7 0.58 5.59 4.02
C HIS A 7 -0.60 4.61 4.02
N LEU A 8 -0.35 3.36 3.64
CA LEU A 8 -1.36 2.32 3.64
C LEU A 8 -0.74 0.97 3.98
N HIS A 9 -1.58 0.05 4.46
CA HIS A 9 -1.20 -1.33 4.74
C HIS A 9 -2.15 -2.31 4.05
N ILE A 10 -1.59 -3.31 3.36
CA ILE A 10 -2.34 -4.35 2.65
C ILE A 10 -1.74 -5.72 2.97
N ILE A 11 -2.60 -6.71 3.16
CA ILE A 11 -2.27 -8.13 3.06
C ILE A 11 -2.87 -8.62 1.75
N ILE A 12 -2.04 -9.22 0.90
CA ILE A 12 -2.46 -9.74 -0.40
C ILE A 12 -2.09 -11.21 -0.46
N ARG A 13 -3.07 -12.06 -0.79
CA ARG A 13 -2.83 -13.45 -1.18
C ARG A 13 -2.80 -13.53 -2.70
N LEU A 14 -1.72 -14.07 -3.26
CA LEU A 14 -1.60 -14.30 -4.70
C LEU A 14 -2.19 -15.67 -5.09
N PRO A 15 -2.55 -15.85 -6.38
CA PRO A 15 -2.84 -17.18 -6.91
C PRO A 15 -1.70 -18.16 -6.67
N GLU A 16 -2.04 -19.46 -6.65
CA GLU A 16 -1.03 -20.51 -6.52
C GLU A 16 -0.03 -20.46 -7.69
N GLY A 17 1.25 -20.62 -7.39
CA GLY A 17 2.35 -20.53 -8.37
C GLY A 17 2.71 -19.10 -8.79
N ASP A 18 2.02 -18.08 -8.29
CA ASP A 18 2.29 -16.68 -8.60
C ASP A 18 3.04 -15.98 -7.46
N ASN A 19 4.20 -15.41 -7.77
CA ASN A 19 5.03 -14.65 -6.84
C ASN A 19 5.24 -13.19 -7.28
N ASP A 20 4.52 -12.71 -8.31
CA ASP A 20 4.67 -11.37 -8.85
C ASP A 20 3.85 -10.34 -8.04
N PHE A 21 4.14 -10.24 -6.74
CA PHE A 21 3.69 -9.11 -5.94
C PHE A 21 4.38 -7.78 -6.36
N PRO A 22 5.66 -7.74 -6.81
CA PRO A 22 6.28 -6.49 -7.23
C PRO A 22 5.59 -5.87 -8.44
N GLY A 23 5.25 -6.67 -9.45
CA GLY A 23 4.53 -6.24 -10.64
C GLY A 23 3.13 -5.73 -10.32
N ARG A 24 2.38 -6.42 -9.46
CA ARG A 24 1.07 -5.96 -8.98
C ARG A 24 1.15 -4.63 -8.24
N TRP A 25 2.12 -4.50 -7.34
CA TRP A 25 2.28 -3.25 -6.58
C TRP A 25 2.69 -2.08 -7.48
N LYS A 26 3.55 -2.34 -8.47
CA LYS A 26 3.89 -1.37 -9.52
C LYS A 26 2.65 -0.95 -10.31
N ALA A 27 1.79 -1.90 -10.70
CA ALA A 27 0.55 -1.62 -11.42
C ALA A 27 -0.40 -0.75 -10.58
N ILE A 28 -0.65 -1.13 -9.32
CA ILE A 28 -1.50 -0.38 -8.39
C ILE A 28 -1.02 1.07 -8.24
N LYS A 29 0.27 1.28 -7.93
CA LYS A 29 0.85 2.62 -7.79
C LYS A 29 0.69 3.43 -9.07
N SER A 30 0.94 2.81 -10.22
CA SER A 30 0.90 3.47 -11.52
C SER A 30 -0.53 3.86 -11.93
N ASP A 31 -1.50 2.97 -11.72
CA ASP A 31 -2.89 3.18 -12.10
C ASP A 31 -3.56 4.22 -11.20
N PHE A 32 -3.26 4.21 -9.90
CA PHE A 32 -3.70 5.26 -9.00
C PHE A 32 -3.16 6.64 -9.40
N SER A 33 -1.85 6.75 -9.67
CA SER A 33 -1.27 8.02 -10.15
C SER A 33 -1.93 8.50 -11.46
N ARG A 34 -2.20 7.58 -12.41
CA ARG A 34 -2.91 7.93 -13.65
C ARG A 34 -4.35 8.36 -13.39
N ALA A 35 -5.06 7.69 -12.48
CA ALA A 35 -6.43 8.04 -12.12
C ALA A 35 -6.52 9.44 -11.53
N LEU A 36 -5.59 9.80 -10.63
CA LEU A 36 -5.49 11.15 -10.07
C LEU A 36 -5.22 12.22 -11.14
N MET A 37 -4.29 11.96 -12.06
CA MET A 37 -4.03 12.89 -13.16
C MET A 37 -5.27 13.07 -14.05
N ARG A 38 -5.99 11.98 -14.36
CA ARG A 38 -7.25 12.05 -15.13
C ARG A 38 -8.37 12.78 -14.39
N SER A 39 -8.38 12.76 -13.05
CA SER A 39 -9.32 13.54 -12.25
C SER A 39 -8.88 15.00 -12.04
N GLY A 40 -7.83 15.45 -12.72
CA GLY A 40 -7.35 16.84 -12.67
C GLY A 40 -6.46 17.16 -11.48
N VAL A 41 -6.01 16.16 -10.72
CA VAL A 41 -5.04 16.38 -9.63
C VAL A 41 -3.65 16.56 -10.24
N GLU A 42 -3.03 17.70 -9.95
CA GLU A 42 -1.65 17.98 -10.36
C GLU A 42 -0.67 17.19 -9.47
N LEU A 43 0.05 16.25 -10.07
CA LEU A 43 1.07 15.47 -9.39
C LEU A 43 2.47 16.03 -9.69
N LYS A 44 3.21 16.35 -8.64
CA LYS A 44 4.60 16.81 -8.76
C LYS A 44 5.49 15.70 -9.32
N LYS A 45 6.50 16.12 -10.08
CA LYS A 45 7.60 15.25 -10.51
C LYS A 45 8.86 15.60 -9.73
N ASN A 46 9.64 14.60 -9.35
CA ASN A 46 10.95 14.82 -8.76
C ASN A 46 11.97 15.26 -9.82
N THR A 47 13.21 15.53 -9.41
CA THR A 47 14.31 15.96 -10.29
C THR A 47 14.66 14.96 -11.40
N LYS A 48 14.19 13.71 -11.30
CA LYS A 48 14.37 12.65 -12.29
C LYS A 48 13.16 12.47 -13.21
N GLY A 49 12.12 13.30 -13.08
CA GLY A 49 10.89 13.21 -13.85
C GLY A 49 9.91 12.12 -13.38
N GLU A 50 10.19 11.44 -12.26
CA GLU A 50 9.29 10.44 -11.67
C GLU A 50 8.18 11.14 -10.88
N ILE A 51 6.97 10.58 -10.85
CA ILE A 51 5.86 11.10 -10.03
C ILE A 51 6.22 10.98 -8.55
N ASP A 52 6.25 12.11 -7.85
CA ASP A 52 6.62 12.24 -6.43
C ASP A 52 5.40 12.10 -5.52
N LEU A 53 4.65 11.01 -5.70
CA LEU A 53 3.49 10.65 -4.89
C LEU A 53 3.79 9.49 -3.95
N TRP A 54 4.54 8.51 -4.43
CA TRP A 54 4.82 7.28 -3.73
C TRP A 54 6.24 7.28 -3.21
N GLN A 55 6.44 6.90 -1.95
CA GLN A 55 7.77 6.51 -1.46
C GLN A 55 8.36 5.44 -2.41
N ARG A 56 9.66 5.60 -2.73
CA ARG A 56 10.41 4.59 -3.51
C ARG A 56 10.48 3.29 -2.72
N ARG A 57 10.32 2.16 -3.42
CA ARG A 57 10.20 0.81 -2.83
C ARG A 57 8.98 0.72 -1.90
N TYR A 58 8.96 -0.28 -1.05
CA TYR A 58 7.92 -0.59 -0.08
C TYR A 58 8.51 -1.54 0.96
N TRP A 59 7.83 -1.67 2.09
CA TRP A 59 8.12 -2.72 3.06
C TRP A 59 7.29 -3.95 2.72
N GLU A 60 7.89 -5.13 2.85
CA GLU A 60 7.24 -6.42 2.62
C GLU A 60 7.54 -7.39 3.76
N HIS A 61 6.56 -8.25 4.06
CA HIS A 61 6.70 -9.37 4.97
C HIS A 61 5.89 -10.54 4.41
N GLN A 62 6.54 -11.69 4.27
CA GLN A 62 5.87 -12.92 3.87
C GLN A 62 5.23 -13.56 5.10
N ILE A 63 3.90 -13.64 5.09
CA ILE A 63 3.12 -14.32 6.12
C ILE A 63 3.41 -15.82 6.07
N ARG A 64 3.81 -16.41 7.20
CA ARG A 64 4.33 -17.79 7.25
C ARG A 64 3.32 -18.80 7.78
N ASP A 65 2.37 -18.36 8.59
CA ASP A 65 1.36 -19.21 9.21
C ASP A 65 0.13 -18.40 9.64
N GLU A 66 -0.86 -19.10 10.19
CA GLU A 66 -2.14 -18.50 10.61
C GLU A 66 -1.98 -17.51 11.77
N ARG A 67 -1.05 -17.75 12.69
CA ARG A 67 -0.82 -16.85 13.82
C ARG A 67 -0.16 -15.54 13.35
N ASP A 68 0.76 -15.65 12.42
CA ASP A 68 1.40 -14.52 11.75
C ASP A 68 0.37 -13.71 10.95
N LEU A 69 -0.54 -14.38 10.25
CA LEU A 69 -1.67 -13.75 9.56
C LEU A 69 -2.54 -12.95 10.54
N GLN A 70 -3.00 -13.58 11.61
CA GLN A 70 -3.86 -12.95 12.61
C GLN A 70 -3.18 -11.70 13.21
N THR A 71 -1.91 -11.82 13.58
CA THR A 71 -1.12 -10.72 14.15
C THR A 71 -1.06 -9.51 13.19
N HIS A 72 -0.83 -9.76 11.90
CA HIS A 72 -0.78 -8.69 10.90
C HIS A 72 -2.15 -8.09 10.59
N VAL A 73 -3.20 -8.91 10.56
CA VAL A 73 -4.59 -8.43 10.41
C VAL A 73 -4.95 -7.49 11.56
N ASP A 74 -4.70 -7.91 12.80
CA ASP A 74 -4.96 -7.11 14.00
C ASP A 74 -4.17 -5.80 14.00
N TYR A 75 -2.87 -5.86 13.66
CA TYR A 75 -2.03 -4.68 13.55
C TYR A 75 -2.55 -3.67 12.51
N ILE A 76 -2.95 -4.15 11.33
CA ILE A 76 -3.43 -3.28 10.24
C ILE A 76 -4.76 -2.65 10.62
N HIS A 77 -5.71 -3.40 11.17
CA HIS A 77 -7.00 -2.87 11.60
C HIS A 77 -6.89 -1.91 12.78
N TYR A 78 -5.93 -2.11 13.67
CA TYR A 78 -5.67 -1.21 14.77
C TYR A 78 -4.94 0.09 14.35
N ASN A 79 -4.37 0.13 13.15
CA ASN A 79 -3.49 1.21 12.71
C ASN A 79 -4.15 2.60 12.72
N PRO A 80 -5.42 2.79 12.30
CA PRO A 80 -6.11 4.08 12.44
C PRO A 80 -6.19 4.56 13.89
N VAL A 81 -6.45 3.65 14.85
CA VAL A 81 -6.49 3.97 16.27
C VAL A 81 -5.10 4.32 16.79
N LYS A 82 -4.09 3.53 16.42
CA LYS A 82 -2.67 3.79 16.75
C LYS A 82 -2.23 5.18 16.28
N HIS A 83 -2.72 5.65 15.13
CA HIS A 83 -2.41 6.96 14.55
C HIS A 83 -3.40 8.07 14.94
N GLY A 84 -4.38 7.81 15.82
CA GLY A 84 -5.32 8.82 16.32
C GLY A 84 -6.42 9.24 15.33
N TYR A 85 -6.61 8.49 14.23
CA TYR A 85 -7.68 8.73 13.26
C TYR A 85 -9.02 8.07 13.62
N ALA A 86 -9.02 7.17 14.61
CA ALA A 86 -10.22 6.49 15.10
C ALA A 86 -10.13 6.23 16.60
N ASN A 87 -11.28 6.05 17.23
CA ASN A 87 -11.38 5.61 18.62
C ASN A 87 -11.49 4.08 18.69
N LYS A 88 -11.14 3.52 19.85
CA LYS A 88 -11.40 2.10 20.17
C LYS A 88 -12.88 1.83 20.37
#